data_AF-A0A846ZW95-F1
#
_entry.id   AF-A0A846ZW95-F1
#
_cell.length_a   1.000
_cell.length_b   1.000
_cell.length_c   1.000
_cell.angle_alpha   90.00
_cell.angle_beta   90.00
_cell.angle_gamma   90.00
#
_symmetry.space_group_name_H-M   'P 1'
#
loop_
_entity.id
_entity.type
_entity.pdbx_description
1 polymer ?
#
loop_
_entity_poly.entity_id
_entity_poly.type
_entity_poly.pdbx_seq_one_letter_code
_entity_poly.pdbx_strand_id
1 'polypeptide(L)'
;MFGIKDLKQIITITQTTVECPVKGCSCIVERQRRSFRREARFLCPEHKIYISPSTFEYNNEKDNLLWQNKTDLNLLEEIKKDKRESRIERDNSEDSLTWNVFRYLENTNQLASLLSHFGHVSYIEADLIYWSYSPKLKGVWQELKTARKEFGENPARGSEPDLIALTDKALYFIEAKLTATNNTSPSDKNNRKKYLTGGNGWYKQVFRSDFDTVAIQAKKYELFRFWLLGSWLAKEMNRNFYLINIVLSERDKDIEERFIPHIIQVDGQRQFKRITWEGIYNYIVEDAPDSRDKQVMVEYFHNKTIGYKYGILQNAFSVSQDVPAAQHLIGN
;
A
#
# COMPACT_ATOMS: atom_id res chain seq x y z
N MET A 1 17.48 -2.56 7.16
CA MET A 1 16.37 -3.52 7.05
C MET A 1 16.92 -4.88 6.67
N PHE A 2 16.53 -5.92 7.40
CA PHE A 2 16.89 -7.31 7.08
C PHE A 2 16.07 -7.80 5.88
N GLY A 3 16.74 -8.30 4.85
CA GLY A 3 16.10 -8.93 3.71
C GLY A 3 16.75 -10.26 3.32
N ILE A 4 16.55 -10.71 2.10
CA ILE A 4 17.10 -11.98 1.56
C ILE A 4 18.61 -12.14 1.85
N LYS A 5 19.38 -11.05 1.71
CA LYS A 5 20.81 -11.05 1.96
C LYS A 5 21.16 -11.31 3.43
N ASP A 6 20.30 -10.93 4.36
CA ASP A 6 20.54 -10.98 5.81
C ASP A 6 19.84 -12.17 6.50
N LEU A 7 18.79 -12.70 5.90
CA LEU A 7 17.89 -13.68 6.51
C LEU A 7 18.21 -15.12 6.09
N LYS A 8 18.02 -16.07 7.01
CA LYS A 8 18.18 -17.50 6.74
C LYS A 8 17.14 -17.95 5.72
N GLN A 9 17.55 -18.78 4.76
CA GLN A 9 16.61 -19.32 3.77
C GLN A 9 15.59 -20.26 4.41
N ILE A 10 16.01 -20.99 5.46
CA ILE A 10 15.19 -21.90 6.23
C ILE A 10 15.39 -21.59 7.71
N ILE A 11 14.29 -21.51 8.47
CA ILE A 11 14.31 -21.40 9.93
C ILE A 11 13.67 -22.64 10.55
N THR A 12 14.19 -23.03 11.71
CA THR A 12 13.59 -24.11 12.49
C THR A 12 12.38 -23.60 13.27
N ILE A 13 11.22 -24.20 13.04
CA ILE A 13 9.98 -23.93 13.77
C ILE A 13 9.53 -25.23 14.44
N THR A 14 9.49 -25.24 15.76
CA THR A 14 9.01 -26.40 16.53
C THR A 14 7.60 -26.15 17.07
N GLN A 15 7.09 -27.08 17.90
CA GLN A 15 5.82 -26.87 18.60
C GLN A 15 5.91 -25.72 19.63
N THR A 16 7.08 -25.48 20.20
CA THR A 16 7.27 -24.55 21.34
C THR A 16 8.22 -23.40 21.05
N THR A 17 9.04 -23.48 20.00
CA THR A 17 10.10 -22.51 19.72
C THR A 17 10.19 -22.11 18.25
N VAL A 18 10.81 -20.95 18.02
CA VAL A 18 11.17 -20.43 16.69
C VAL A 18 12.59 -19.91 16.75
N GLU A 19 13.37 -20.23 15.74
CA GLU A 19 14.73 -19.72 15.57
C GLU A 19 14.75 -18.25 15.10
N CYS A 20 15.76 -17.49 15.51
CA CYS A 20 16.00 -16.16 14.97
C CYS A 20 16.26 -16.23 13.45
N PRO A 21 15.56 -15.41 12.65
CA PRO A 21 15.64 -15.47 11.20
C PRO A 21 16.93 -14.85 10.62
N VAL A 22 17.75 -14.15 11.41
CA VAL A 22 18.97 -13.48 10.90
C VAL A 22 20.13 -14.48 10.77
N LYS A 23 20.85 -14.45 9.64
CA LYS A 23 22.01 -15.32 9.37
C LYS A 23 23.06 -15.20 10.49
N GLY A 24 23.64 -16.33 10.88
CA GLY A 24 24.66 -16.38 11.94
C GLY A 24 24.12 -16.27 13.37
N CYS A 25 22.85 -15.91 13.58
CA CYS A 25 22.26 -15.86 14.92
C CYS A 25 21.87 -17.26 15.41
N SER A 26 22.28 -17.63 16.63
CA SER A 26 21.88 -18.91 17.26
C SER A 26 20.70 -18.78 18.22
N CYS A 27 20.16 -17.57 18.39
CA CYS A 27 19.05 -17.31 19.31
C CYS A 27 17.79 -18.10 18.91
N ILE A 28 17.14 -18.72 19.90
CA ILE A 28 15.86 -19.42 19.79
C ILE A 28 14.92 -18.80 20.83
N VAL A 29 13.70 -18.46 20.41
CA VAL A 29 12.69 -17.85 21.27
C VAL A 29 11.45 -18.71 21.38
N GLU A 30 10.56 -18.40 22.32
CA GLU A 30 9.27 -19.07 22.42
C GLU A 30 8.42 -18.84 21.16
N ARG A 31 7.64 -19.85 20.76
CA ARG A 31 6.78 -19.76 19.59
C ARG A 31 5.52 -18.95 19.89
N GLN A 32 5.37 -17.82 19.21
CA GLN A 32 4.12 -17.07 19.19
C GLN A 32 2.97 -17.89 18.55
N ARG A 33 1.77 -17.77 19.13
CA ARG A 33 0.55 -18.44 18.66
C ARG A 33 -0.59 -17.42 18.58
N ARG A 34 -1.43 -17.56 17.54
CA ARG A 34 -2.64 -16.75 17.26
C ARG A 34 -2.39 -15.28 16.92
N SER A 35 -1.81 -14.50 17.84
CA SER A 35 -1.56 -13.07 17.66
C SER A 35 -0.08 -12.74 17.86
N PHE A 36 0.39 -11.72 17.13
CA PHE A 36 1.72 -11.18 17.31
C PHE A 36 1.76 -10.34 18.60
N ARG A 37 2.81 -10.49 19.40
CA ARG A 37 3.03 -9.80 20.68
C ARG A 37 4.49 -9.42 20.85
N ARG A 38 4.72 -8.25 21.42
CA ARG A 38 6.05 -7.72 21.73
C ARG A 38 6.44 -8.00 23.19
N GLU A 39 6.53 -9.29 23.52
CA GLU A 39 6.93 -9.75 24.87
C GLU A 39 8.42 -10.17 24.86
N ALA A 40 9.13 -10.00 25.98
CA ALA A 40 10.57 -10.29 26.08
C ALA A 40 10.95 -11.72 25.68
N ARG A 41 10.08 -12.71 25.97
CA ARG A 41 10.27 -14.11 25.56
C ARG A 41 10.23 -14.38 24.06
N PHE A 42 9.79 -13.40 23.26
CA PHE A 42 9.77 -13.45 21.79
C PHE A 42 10.86 -12.59 21.15
N LEU A 43 11.67 -11.88 21.96
CA LEU A 43 12.70 -10.95 21.51
C LEU A 43 14.02 -11.68 21.27
N CYS A 44 14.61 -11.51 20.10
CA CYS A 44 16.03 -11.79 19.91
C CYS A 44 16.84 -10.64 20.54
N PRO A 45 17.67 -10.90 21.58
CA PRO A 45 18.41 -9.85 22.27
C PRO A 45 19.55 -9.28 21.42
N GLU A 46 20.06 -10.04 20.44
CA GLU A 46 21.12 -9.60 19.53
C GLU A 46 20.58 -8.65 18.46
N HIS A 47 19.53 -9.06 17.75
CA HIS A 47 19.01 -8.35 16.58
C HIS A 47 17.88 -7.37 16.90
N LYS A 48 17.41 -7.35 18.15
CA LYS A 48 16.33 -6.48 18.63
C LYS A 48 15.06 -6.59 17.77
N ILE A 49 14.69 -7.81 17.41
CA ILE A 49 13.46 -8.13 16.69
C ILE A 49 12.59 -9.08 17.51
N TYR A 50 11.27 -8.87 17.48
CA TYR A 50 10.30 -9.80 18.02
C TYR A 50 9.96 -10.83 16.94
N ILE A 51 10.06 -12.11 17.25
CA ILE A 51 10.00 -13.18 16.25
C ILE A 51 8.69 -13.94 16.36
N SER A 52 8.07 -14.21 15.22
CA SER A 52 6.98 -15.15 15.07
C SER A 52 7.33 -16.20 14.00
N PRO A 53 6.57 -17.31 13.89
CA PRO A 53 6.85 -18.35 12.90
C PRO A 53 6.86 -17.88 11.44
N SER A 54 6.14 -16.81 11.10
CA SER A 54 5.93 -16.36 9.72
C SER A 54 6.51 -14.99 9.42
N THR A 55 6.96 -14.23 10.41
CA THR A 55 7.50 -12.86 10.25
C THR A 55 8.17 -12.40 11.55
N PHE A 56 8.79 -11.23 11.53
CA PHE A 56 9.24 -10.54 12.73
C PHE A 56 8.81 -9.06 12.71
N GLU A 57 8.88 -8.41 13.86
CA GLU A 57 8.73 -6.95 14.01
C GLU A 57 10.01 -6.36 14.57
N TYR A 58 10.46 -5.26 13.99
CA TYR A 58 11.57 -4.48 14.51
C TYR A 58 11.21 -3.85 15.85
N ASN A 59 12.17 -3.77 16.77
CA ASN A 59 11.93 -3.04 18.02
C ASN A 59 11.76 -1.53 17.77
N ASN A 60 12.50 -0.99 16.81
CA ASN A 60 12.34 0.38 16.33
C ASN A 60 11.78 0.35 14.90
N GLU A 61 10.64 1.00 14.70
CA GLU A 61 9.97 1.03 13.40
C GLU A 61 10.85 1.61 12.28
N LYS A 62 11.78 2.51 12.62
CA LYS A 62 12.72 3.13 11.66
C LYS A 62 13.59 2.10 10.98
N ASP A 63 13.83 0.95 11.60
CA ASP A 63 14.64 -0.12 11.03
C ASP A 63 13.96 -0.78 9.80
N ASN A 64 12.66 -0.51 9.59
CA ASN A 64 11.88 -0.90 8.42
C ASN A 64 11.65 0.23 7.40
N LEU A 65 12.31 1.39 7.57
CA LEU A 65 12.19 2.54 6.69
C LEU A 65 13.49 2.80 5.93
N LEU A 66 13.40 3.07 4.63
CA LEU A 66 14.53 3.51 3.83
C LEU A 66 14.87 4.99 4.10
N TRP A 67 13.84 5.82 4.22
CA TRP A 67 13.98 7.28 4.27
C TRP A 67 13.89 7.76 5.71
N GLN A 68 15.06 8.05 6.30
CA GLN A 68 15.20 8.38 7.72
C GLN A 68 15.71 9.80 7.98
N ASN A 69 15.71 10.68 6.97
CA ASN A 69 16.02 12.09 7.21
C ASN A 69 14.94 12.73 8.10
N LYS A 70 15.27 13.85 8.74
CA LYS A 70 14.40 14.52 9.72
C LYS A 70 13.05 14.90 9.12
N THR A 71 13.00 15.30 7.85
CA THR A 71 11.77 15.72 7.17
C THR A 71 10.81 14.54 7.02
N ASP A 72 11.29 13.41 6.51
CA ASP A 72 10.48 12.20 6.30
C ASP A 72 9.99 11.62 7.64
N LEU A 73 10.87 11.54 8.64
CA LEU A 73 10.48 11.02 9.95
C LEU A 73 9.46 11.91 10.66
N ASN A 74 9.60 13.24 10.57
CA ASN A 74 8.63 14.16 11.14
C ASN A 74 7.28 14.02 10.44
N LEU A 75 7.26 13.87 9.11
CA LEU A 75 6.03 13.67 8.36
C LEU A 75 5.32 12.37 8.78
N LEU A 76 6.06 11.26 8.88
CA LEU A 76 5.49 9.99 9.33
C LEU A 76 4.89 10.09 10.75
N GLU A 77 5.57 10.77 11.66
CA GLU A 77 5.07 11.00 13.02
C GLU A 77 3.79 11.83 13.03
N GLU A 78 3.67 12.85 12.19
CA GLU A 78 2.40 13.60 12.06
C GLU A 78 1.27 12.73 11.51
N ILE A 79 1.54 11.93 10.46
CA ILE A 79 0.55 11.04 9.86
C ILE A 79 0.03 10.01 10.89
N LYS A 80 0.94 9.44 11.70
CA LYS A 80 0.59 8.45 12.73
C LYS A 80 -0.35 8.97 13.81
N LYS A 81 -0.44 10.28 14.02
CA LYS A 81 -1.42 10.87 14.96
C LYS A 81 -2.86 10.69 14.49
N ASP A 82 -3.06 10.67 13.17
CA ASP A 82 -4.38 10.58 12.54
C ASP A 82 -4.70 9.18 11.99
N LYS A 83 -3.67 8.39 11.63
CA LYS A 83 -3.82 7.03 11.09
C LYS A 83 -4.42 6.07 12.13
N ARG A 84 -5.36 5.23 11.70
CA ARG A 84 -6.12 4.36 12.62
C ARG A 84 -5.31 3.25 13.25
N GLU A 85 -4.46 2.61 12.46
CA GLU A 85 -3.61 1.50 12.83
C GLU A 85 -2.36 1.60 11.97
N SER A 86 -1.19 1.42 12.58
CA SER A 86 0.08 1.32 11.87
C SER A 86 0.79 0.08 12.34
N ARG A 87 1.28 -0.73 11.40
CA ARG A 87 2.15 -1.89 11.66
C ARG A 87 3.43 -1.76 10.88
N ILE A 88 3.96 -0.55 10.78
CA ILE A 88 5.09 -0.21 9.91
C ILE A 88 6.38 -0.90 10.35
N GLU A 89 6.47 -1.36 11.60
CA GLU A 89 7.60 -2.10 12.16
C GLU A 89 7.65 -3.57 11.73
N ARG A 90 6.60 -4.11 11.12
CA ARG A 90 6.58 -5.52 10.70
C ARG A 90 7.33 -5.69 9.39
N ASP A 91 8.19 -6.70 9.28
CA ASP A 91 8.95 -6.93 8.04
C ASP A 91 8.01 -6.94 6.83
N ASN A 92 6.97 -7.77 6.83
CA ASN A 92 6.00 -7.84 5.73
C ASN A 92 4.89 -6.76 5.75
N SER A 93 5.19 -5.57 6.27
CA SER A 93 4.22 -4.47 6.36
C SER A 93 3.87 -3.86 5.00
N GLU A 94 2.56 -3.76 4.74
CA GLU A 94 1.99 -3.00 3.61
C GLU A 94 2.23 -1.50 3.76
N ASP A 95 2.11 -0.98 4.98
CA ASP A 95 2.33 0.44 5.28
C ASP A 95 3.79 0.84 5.01
N SER A 96 4.76 0.00 5.40
CA SER A 96 6.19 0.33 5.21
C SER A 96 6.59 0.26 3.75
N LEU A 97 6.07 -0.73 3.00
CA LEU A 97 6.28 -0.82 1.56
C LEU A 97 5.71 0.41 0.85
N THR A 98 4.46 0.76 1.16
CA THR A 98 3.79 1.93 0.58
C THR A 98 4.57 3.21 0.89
N TRP A 99 4.98 3.41 2.15
CA TRP A 99 5.81 4.54 2.55
C TRP A 99 7.12 4.59 1.76
N ASN A 100 7.89 3.50 1.77
CA ASN A 100 9.21 3.44 1.15
C ASN A 100 9.13 3.73 -0.36
N VAL A 101 8.17 3.15 -1.07
CA VAL A 101 8.03 3.36 -2.52
C VAL A 101 7.54 4.77 -2.84
N PHE A 102 6.49 5.25 -2.17
CA PHE A 102 5.88 6.51 -2.56
C PHE A 102 6.61 7.75 -2.04
N ARG A 103 7.32 7.66 -0.91
CA ARG A 103 8.26 8.73 -0.51
C ARG A 103 9.42 8.86 -1.48
N TYR A 104 9.92 7.75 -2.05
CA TYR A 104 10.91 7.82 -3.12
C TYR A 104 10.37 8.57 -4.34
N LEU A 105 9.20 8.17 -4.83
CA LEU A 105 8.57 8.78 -5.99
C LEU A 105 8.29 10.28 -5.78
N GLU A 106 7.91 10.68 -4.57
CA GLU A 106 7.69 12.08 -4.22
C GLU A 106 9.02 12.86 -4.10
N ASN A 107 10.00 12.32 -3.36
CA ASN A 107 11.30 12.97 -3.17
C ASN A 107 12.11 13.12 -4.47
N THR A 108 11.83 12.29 -5.47
CA THR A 108 12.49 12.31 -6.78
C THR A 108 11.62 12.90 -7.90
N ASN A 109 10.47 13.50 -7.56
CA ASN A 109 9.51 14.09 -8.50
C ASN A 109 9.03 13.12 -9.62
N GLN A 110 8.98 11.82 -9.34
CA GLN A 110 8.56 10.78 -10.28
C GLN A 110 7.06 10.44 -10.19
N LEU A 111 6.35 10.90 -9.15
CA LEU A 111 4.94 10.54 -8.96
C LEU A 111 4.06 10.91 -10.17
N ALA A 112 4.16 12.13 -10.71
CA ALA A 112 3.36 12.55 -11.86
C ALA A 112 3.68 11.73 -13.12
N SER A 113 4.95 11.38 -13.31
CA SER A 113 5.41 10.57 -14.44
C SER A 113 4.92 9.12 -14.32
N LEU A 114 5.00 8.50 -13.13
CA LEU A 114 4.41 7.19 -12.85
C LEU A 114 2.91 7.15 -13.12
N LEU A 115 2.17 8.14 -12.62
CA LEU A 115 0.72 8.24 -12.85
C LEU A 115 0.40 8.44 -14.33
N SER A 116 1.27 9.16 -15.06
CA SER A 116 1.14 9.33 -16.51
C SER A 116 1.36 8.02 -17.26
N HIS A 117 2.37 7.23 -16.85
CA HIS A 117 2.67 5.91 -17.42
C HIS A 117 1.44 4.99 -17.31
N PHE A 118 0.80 4.91 -16.14
CA PHE A 118 -0.37 4.04 -15.94
C PHE A 118 -1.70 4.63 -16.43
N GLY A 119 -1.82 5.96 -16.43
CA GLY A 119 -3.01 6.66 -16.87
C GLY A 119 -3.10 6.83 -18.38
N HIS A 120 -1.96 6.77 -19.09
CA HIS A 120 -1.81 7.24 -20.48
C HIS A 120 -2.28 8.69 -20.67
N VAL A 121 -2.12 9.51 -19.63
CA VAL A 121 -2.48 10.93 -19.59
C VAL A 121 -1.30 11.69 -19.00
N SER A 122 -0.84 12.75 -19.65
CA SER A 122 0.25 13.56 -19.10
C SER A 122 -0.23 14.48 -17.98
N TYR A 123 0.45 14.40 -16.84
CA TYR A 123 0.30 15.28 -15.69
C TYR A 123 1.56 16.12 -15.50
N ILE A 124 1.39 17.38 -15.06
CA ILE A 124 2.49 18.30 -14.78
C ILE A 124 3.04 18.07 -13.38
N GLU A 125 2.14 17.92 -12.41
CA GLU A 125 2.45 17.75 -10.99
C GLU A 125 1.44 16.82 -10.33
N ALA A 126 1.83 16.25 -9.19
CA ALA A 126 0.98 15.40 -8.37
C ALA A 126 1.26 15.63 -6.89
N ASP A 127 0.24 16.05 -6.14
CA ASP A 127 0.27 16.12 -4.68
C ASP A 127 -0.11 14.73 -4.11
N LEU A 128 0.54 14.32 -3.02
CA LEU A 128 0.27 13.04 -2.37
C LEU A 128 -0.26 13.21 -0.94
N ILE A 129 -1.31 12.46 -0.63
CA ILE A 129 -1.97 12.43 0.68
C ILE A 129 -1.85 10.99 1.20
N TYR A 130 -1.37 10.83 2.42
CA TYR A 130 -1.01 9.56 3.03
C TYR A 130 -2.02 9.16 4.10
N TRP A 131 -2.74 8.05 3.94
CA TRP A 131 -3.73 7.58 4.92
C TRP A 131 -4.66 8.69 5.41
N SER A 132 -5.22 9.45 4.47
CA SER A 132 -6.03 10.67 4.70
C SER A 132 -5.30 11.94 5.14
N TYR A 133 -4.02 11.89 5.54
CA TYR A 133 -3.26 13.04 5.97
C TYR A 133 -2.64 13.79 4.79
N SER A 134 -2.92 15.09 4.69
CA SER A 134 -2.33 15.98 3.69
C SER A 134 -1.10 16.70 4.28
N PRO A 135 0.11 16.47 3.74
CA PRO A 135 1.31 17.21 4.17
C PRO A 135 1.16 18.72 4.02
N LYS A 136 0.48 19.17 2.95
CA LYS A 136 0.24 20.57 2.61
C LYS A 136 -0.69 21.26 3.61
N LEU A 137 -1.77 20.58 4.04
CA LEU A 137 -2.71 21.12 5.02
C LEU A 137 -2.31 20.83 6.48
N LYS A 138 -1.33 19.96 6.69
CA LYS A 138 -0.89 19.47 8.02
C LYS A 138 -2.04 18.87 8.84
N GLY A 139 -2.76 17.93 8.23
CA GLY A 139 -3.86 17.22 8.89
C GLY A 139 -4.71 16.43 7.89
N VAL A 140 -5.78 15.83 8.39
CA VAL A 140 -6.71 15.06 7.56
C VAL A 140 -7.30 15.94 6.43
N TRP A 141 -7.15 15.46 5.19
CA TRP A 141 -7.60 16.09 3.95
C TRP A 141 -9.11 16.35 3.96
N GLN A 142 -9.48 17.60 3.73
CA GLN A 142 -10.81 18.13 4.05
C GLN A 142 -11.89 17.61 3.09
N GLU A 143 -11.50 17.39 1.84
CA GLU A 143 -12.29 16.87 0.75
C GLU A 143 -12.75 15.43 1.06
N LEU A 144 -11.84 14.59 1.56
CA LEU A 144 -12.20 13.24 2.02
C LEU A 144 -13.13 13.29 3.24
N LYS A 145 -12.94 14.22 4.20
CA LYS A 145 -13.90 14.40 5.31
C LYS A 145 -15.30 14.74 4.79
N THR A 146 -15.37 15.56 3.77
CA THR A 146 -16.63 15.97 3.13
C THR A 146 -17.31 14.78 2.48
N ALA A 147 -16.59 13.99 1.68
CA ALA A 147 -17.12 12.76 1.09
C ALA A 147 -17.57 11.75 2.15
N ARG A 148 -16.77 11.54 3.20
CA ARG A 148 -17.14 10.68 4.35
C ARG A 148 -18.47 11.13 4.95
N LYS A 149 -18.62 12.42 5.26
CA LYS A 149 -19.85 12.98 5.83
C LYS A 149 -21.06 12.78 4.91
N GLU A 150 -20.88 13.04 3.62
CA GLU A 150 -21.93 12.94 2.61
C GLU A 150 -22.51 11.51 2.56
N PHE A 151 -21.63 10.52 2.59
CA PHE A 151 -22.02 9.11 2.57
C PHE A 151 -22.28 8.51 3.97
N GLY A 152 -22.43 9.36 5.00
CA GLY A 152 -22.80 8.95 6.35
C GLY A 152 -21.71 8.22 7.13
N GLU A 153 -20.47 8.31 6.69
CA GLU A 153 -19.30 7.87 7.46
C GLU A 153 -18.90 8.91 8.51
N ASN A 154 -18.16 8.45 9.53
CA ASN A 154 -17.54 9.36 10.47
C ASN A 154 -16.46 10.20 9.73
N PRO A 155 -16.55 11.54 9.72
CA PRO A 155 -15.60 12.39 9.00
C PRO A 155 -14.15 12.23 9.49
N ALA A 156 -13.97 12.05 10.81
CA ALA A 156 -12.66 11.88 11.44
C ALA A 156 -12.12 10.45 11.27
N ARG A 157 -13.00 9.44 11.24
CA ARG A 157 -12.63 8.03 11.19
C ARG A 157 -13.53 7.29 10.20
N GLY A 158 -13.38 7.61 8.91
CA GLY A 158 -14.07 6.98 7.76
C GLY A 158 -13.11 6.27 6.80
N SER A 159 -13.54 6.00 5.57
CA SER A 159 -12.74 5.34 4.54
C SER A 159 -11.38 6.02 4.35
N GLU A 160 -10.30 5.25 4.48
CA GLU A 160 -8.91 5.70 4.48
C GLU A 160 -8.19 4.91 3.39
N PRO A 161 -8.13 5.42 2.15
CA PRO A 161 -7.23 4.85 1.14
C PRO A 161 -5.79 4.96 1.65
N ASP A 162 -4.94 4.01 1.25
CA ASP A 162 -3.51 4.09 1.57
C ASP A 162 -2.90 5.39 1.07
N LEU A 163 -3.21 5.74 -0.18
CA LEU A 163 -2.78 7.00 -0.78
C LEU A 163 -3.90 7.64 -1.59
N ILE A 164 -3.85 8.96 -1.64
CA ILE A 164 -4.62 9.76 -2.59
C ILE A 164 -3.66 10.65 -3.35
N ALA A 165 -3.61 10.53 -4.67
CA ALA A 165 -2.82 11.42 -5.52
C ALA A 165 -3.75 12.40 -6.24
N LEU A 166 -3.41 13.69 -6.18
CA LEU A 166 -4.18 14.76 -6.79
C LEU A 166 -3.34 15.46 -7.85
N THR A 167 -3.86 15.51 -9.08
CA THR A 167 -3.22 16.21 -10.20
C THR A 167 -4.12 17.35 -10.71
N ASP A 168 -3.63 18.09 -11.70
CA ASP A 168 -4.38 19.11 -12.43
C ASP A 168 -5.61 18.56 -13.14
N LYS A 169 -5.63 17.26 -13.47
CA LYS A 169 -6.69 16.63 -14.29
C LYS A 169 -7.39 15.45 -13.61
N ALA A 170 -6.78 14.82 -12.60
CA ALA A 170 -7.28 13.57 -12.04
C ALA A 170 -7.12 13.48 -10.51
N LEU A 171 -8.00 12.67 -9.92
CA LEU A 171 -7.96 12.20 -8.54
C LEU A 171 -7.75 10.69 -8.56
N TYR A 172 -6.70 10.24 -7.88
CA TYR A 172 -6.38 8.83 -7.71
C TYR A 172 -6.65 8.43 -6.27
N PHE A 173 -7.48 7.41 -6.08
CA PHE A 173 -7.48 6.65 -4.83
C PHE A 173 -6.67 5.39 -5.07
N ILE A 174 -5.68 5.14 -4.21
CA ILE A 174 -4.74 4.04 -4.36
C ILE A 174 -4.85 3.17 -3.11
N GLU A 175 -5.15 1.89 -3.33
CA GLU A 175 -5.20 0.87 -2.30
C GLU A 175 -4.11 -0.16 -2.59
N ALA A 176 -3.25 -0.42 -1.60
CA ALA A 176 -2.02 -1.16 -1.78
C ALA A 176 -2.03 -2.45 -0.95
N LYS A 177 -1.85 -3.59 -1.61
CA LYS A 177 -1.86 -4.92 -0.98
C LYS A 177 -0.52 -5.62 -1.24
N LEU A 178 0.07 -6.15 -0.17
CA LEU A 178 1.26 -7.00 -0.20
C LEU A 178 0.90 -8.41 0.25
N THR A 179 0.30 -8.52 1.44
CA THR A 179 -0.07 -9.82 2.02
C THR A 179 -1.56 -9.99 2.26
N ALA A 180 -2.29 -8.89 2.45
CA ALA A 180 -3.73 -8.89 2.66
C ALA A 180 -4.50 -9.16 1.36
N THR A 181 -5.76 -9.58 1.52
CA THR A 181 -6.65 -9.88 0.39
C THR A 181 -7.60 -8.72 0.13
N ASN A 182 -8.04 -8.57 -1.12
CA ASN A 182 -9.12 -7.66 -1.50
C ASN A 182 -10.53 -8.15 -1.12
N ASN A 183 -10.66 -9.18 -0.26
CA ASN A 183 -11.95 -9.73 0.16
C ASN A 183 -12.35 -9.13 1.51
N THR A 184 -13.10 -8.02 1.48
CA THR A 184 -13.54 -7.26 2.64
C THR A 184 -15.07 -7.21 2.73
N SER A 185 -15.60 -7.24 3.95
CA SER A 185 -17.03 -7.12 4.23
C SER A 185 -17.24 -6.09 5.35
N PRO A 186 -18.40 -5.42 5.39
CA PRO A 186 -18.73 -4.55 6.51
C PRO A 186 -18.79 -5.35 7.81
N SER A 187 -18.34 -4.74 8.92
CA SER A 187 -18.45 -5.33 10.26
C SER A 187 -19.91 -5.52 10.67
N ASP A 188 -20.79 -4.59 10.29
CA ASP A 188 -22.23 -4.69 10.41
C ASP A 188 -22.87 -4.68 9.02
N LYS A 189 -23.42 -5.83 8.61
CA LYS A 189 -24.04 -6.01 7.29
C LYS A 189 -25.36 -5.24 7.13
N ASN A 190 -25.99 -4.84 8.23
CA ASN A 190 -27.26 -4.12 8.22
C ASN A 190 -27.05 -2.60 8.16
N ASN A 191 -25.87 -2.11 8.54
CA ASN A 191 -25.55 -0.69 8.51
C ASN A 191 -24.91 -0.27 7.16
N ARG A 192 -25.77 0.15 6.23
CA ARG A 192 -25.36 0.67 4.91
C ARG A 192 -25.00 2.15 4.91
N LYS A 193 -25.00 2.81 6.07
CA LYS A 193 -24.84 4.27 6.22
C LYS A 193 -25.73 5.02 5.21
N LYS A 194 -25.21 6.08 4.56
CA LYS A 194 -25.89 6.79 3.46
C LYS A 194 -25.32 6.41 2.10
N TYR A 195 -24.72 5.23 1.93
CA TYR A 195 -24.07 4.87 0.66
C TYR A 195 -25.03 4.88 -0.54
N LEU A 196 -26.30 4.53 -0.33
CA LEU A 196 -27.30 4.47 -1.40
C LEU A 196 -27.97 5.81 -1.71
N THR A 197 -27.96 6.75 -0.76
CA THR A 197 -28.74 7.99 -0.83
C THR A 197 -27.87 9.25 -0.87
N GLY A 198 -26.63 9.17 -0.38
CA GLY A 198 -25.65 10.26 -0.41
C GLY A 198 -25.24 10.64 -1.83
N GLY A 199 -24.69 11.84 -1.97
CA GLY A 199 -24.29 12.44 -3.23
C GLY A 199 -25.48 12.66 -4.18
N ASN A 200 -26.66 12.93 -3.63
CA ASN A 200 -27.93 12.98 -4.36
C ASN A 200 -28.20 11.67 -5.15
N GLY A 201 -28.02 10.52 -4.48
CA GLY A 201 -28.19 9.21 -5.10
C GLY A 201 -27.05 8.82 -6.06
N TRP A 202 -25.83 9.33 -5.82
CA TRP A 202 -24.66 9.11 -6.69
C TRP A 202 -24.37 7.64 -6.99
N TYR A 203 -24.67 6.76 -6.03
CA TYR A 203 -24.59 5.31 -6.16
C TYR A 203 -25.13 4.79 -7.50
N LYS A 204 -26.32 5.25 -7.93
CA LYS A 204 -26.98 4.79 -9.17
C LYS A 204 -26.21 5.19 -10.44
N GLN A 205 -25.33 6.19 -10.34
CA GLN A 205 -24.52 6.68 -11.45
C GLN A 205 -23.21 5.88 -11.61
N VAL A 206 -22.80 5.16 -10.57
CA VAL A 206 -21.46 4.56 -10.50
C VAL A 206 -21.44 3.05 -10.23
N PHE A 207 -22.59 2.43 -9.92
CA PHE A 207 -22.73 0.98 -9.74
C PHE A 207 -23.81 0.38 -10.66
N ARG A 208 -23.53 -0.82 -11.16
CA ARG A 208 -24.49 -1.69 -11.87
C ARG A 208 -25.20 -2.65 -10.93
N SER A 209 -24.48 -3.17 -9.94
CA SER A 209 -25.00 -4.13 -8.96
C SER A 209 -25.39 -3.45 -7.66
N ASP A 210 -26.35 -4.03 -6.93
CA ASP A 210 -26.78 -3.54 -5.61
C ASP A 210 -25.67 -3.70 -4.53
N PHE A 211 -25.87 -3.03 -3.38
CA PHE A 211 -24.87 -3.00 -2.30
C PHE A 211 -24.55 -4.39 -1.76
N ASP A 212 -25.55 -5.25 -1.56
CA ASP A 212 -25.34 -6.57 -0.96
C ASP A 212 -24.53 -7.45 -1.91
N THR A 213 -24.83 -7.38 -3.21
CA THR A 213 -24.07 -8.08 -4.25
C THR A 213 -22.59 -7.69 -4.21
N VAL A 214 -22.26 -6.39 -4.19
CA VAL A 214 -20.85 -5.93 -4.22
C VAL A 214 -20.15 -6.12 -2.87
N ALA A 215 -20.73 -5.59 -1.80
CA ALA A 215 -20.07 -5.49 -0.50
C ALA A 215 -20.11 -6.78 0.32
N ILE A 216 -21.18 -7.58 0.18
CA ILE A 216 -21.41 -8.76 1.03
C ILE A 216 -21.13 -10.05 0.27
N GLN A 217 -21.75 -10.26 -0.90
CA GLN A 217 -21.61 -11.49 -1.66
C GLN A 217 -20.24 -11.59 -2.34
N ALA A 218 -19.86 -10.56 -3.11
CA ALA A 218 -18.55 -10.46 -3.76
C ALA A 218 -17.41 -10.06 -2.80
N LYS A 219 -17.76 -9.64 -1.57
CA LYS A 219 -16.82 -9.19 -0.53
C LYS A 219 -15.87 -8.09 -1.02
N LYS A 220 -16.39 -7.06 -1.68
CA LYS A 220 -15.63 -5.90 -2.18
C LYS A 220 -15.93 -4.61 -1.43
N TYR A 221 -16.18 -4.69 -0.12
CA TYR A 221 -16.66 -3.52 0.64
C TYR A 221 -15.69 -2.34 0.67
N GLU A 222 -14.38 -2.59 0.73
CA GLU A 222 -13.37 -1.53 0.69
C GLU A 222 -13.30 -0.85 -0.68
N LEU A 223 -13.15 -1.63 -1.76
CA LEU A 223 -13.17 -1.11 -3.13
C LEU A 223 -14.50 -0.41 -3.45
N PHE A 224 -15.62 -0.94 -2.95
CA PHE A 224 -16.94 -0.31 -3.02
C PHE A 224 -16.92 1.11 -2.44
N ARG A 225 -16.42 1.27 -1.22
CA ARG A 225 -16.36 2.58 -0.55
C ARG A 225 -15.46 3.55 -1.29
N PHE A 226 -14.27 3.11 -1.72
CA PHE A 226 -13.34 3.97 -2.44
C PHE A 226 -13.87 4.37 -3.81
N TRP A 227 -14.52 3.45 -4.52
CA TRP A 227 -15.18 3.77 -5.77
C TRP A 227 -16.27 4.82 -5.59
N LEU A 228 -17.14 4.64 -4.59
CA LEU A 228 -18.26 5.55 -4.32
C LEU A 228 -17.78 6.94 -3.91
N LEU A 229 -16.94 7.02 -2.87
CA LEU A 229 -16.48 8.29 -2.30
C LEU A 229 -15.55 9.02 -3.27
N GLY A 230 -14.60 8.31 -3.87
CA GLY A 230 -13.61 8.91 -4.77
C GLY A 230 -14.22 9.41 -6.06
N SER A 231 -15.13 8.64 -6.68
CA SER A 231 -15.80 9.09 -7.92
C SER A 231 -16.72 10.28 -7.70
N TRP A 232 -17.42 10.32 -6.55
CA TRP A 232 -18.24 11.48 -6.18
C TRP A 232 -17.35 12.70 -5.98
N LEU A 233 -16.28 12.55 -5.20
CA LEU A 233 -15.38 13.65 -4.90
C LEU A 233 -14.70 14.21 -6.16
N ALA A 234 -14.23 13.34 -7.06
CA ALA A 234 -13.65 13.76 -8.33
C ALA A 234 -14.64 14.56 -9.19
N LYS A 235 -15.91 14.16 -9.21
CA LYS A 235 -16.98 14.90 -9.89
C LYS A 235 -17.19 16.29 -9.28
N GLU A 236 -17.22 16.41 -7.95
CA GLU A 236 -17.34 17.70 -7.25
C GLU A 236 -16.11 18.61 -7.51
N MET A 237 -14.94 18.02 -7.75
CA MET A 237 -13.71 18.74 -8.08
C MET A 237 -13.51 19.00 -9.58
N ASN A 238 -14.42 18.53 -10.44
CA ASN A 238 -14.26 18.51 -11.90
C ASN A 238 -12.92 17.88 -12.33
N ARG A 239 -12.70 16.62 -11.91
CA ARG A 239 -11.51 15.81 -12.19
C ARG A 239 -11.93 14.42 -12.66
N ASN A 240 -11.05 13.78 -13.43
CA ASN A 240 -11.16 12.35 -13.72
C ASN A 240 -10.87 11.55 -12.44
N PHE A 241 -11.46 10.36 -12.32
CA PHE A 241 -11.26 9.47 -11.17
C PHE A 241 -10.60 8.16 -11.57
N TYR A 242 -9.60 7.77 -10.80
CA TYR A 242 -8.96 6.47 -10.92
C TYR A 242 -8.92 5.78 -9.56
N LEU A 243 -9.49 4.58 -9.47
CA LEU A 243 -9.26 3.70 -8.33
C LEU A 243 -8.20 2.68 -8.73
N ILE A 244 -7.03 2.80 -8.13
CA ILE A 244 -5.88 1.95 -8.38
C ILE A 244 -5.79 0.89 -7.27
N ASN A 245 -5.75 -0.38 -7.65
CA ASN A 245 -5.44 -1.47 -6.75
C ASN A 245 -4.04 -1.99 -7.05
N ILE A 246 -3.07 -1.70 -6.16
CA ILE A 246 -1.70 -2.18 -6.29
C ILE A 246 -1.60 -3.53 -5.58
N VAL A 247 -1.17 -4.57 -6.29
CA VAL A 247 -1.01 -5.93 -5.76
C VAL A 247 0.33 -6.53 -6.16
N LEU A 248 0.67 -7.71 -5.66
CA LEU A 248 1.76 -8.51 -6.24
C LEU A 248 1.34 -9.05 -7.61
N SER A 249 2.28 -9.15 -8.55
CA SER A 249 2.08 -9.67 -9.91
C SER A 249 1.31 -11.00 -9.94
N GLU A 250 1.67 -11.91 -9.03
CA GLU A 250 1.08 -13.25 -8.92
C GLU A 250 -0.24 -13.31 -8.12
N ARG A 251 -0.70 -12.20 -7.53
CA ARG A 251 -1.91 -12.15 -6.71
C ARG A 251 -3.01 -11.33 -7.37
N ASP A 252 -4.27 -11.71 -7.07
CA ASP A 252 -5.46 -10.96 -7.49
C ASP A 252 -5.43 -10.61 -9.00
N LYS A 253 -4.94 -11.54 -9.84
CA LYS A 253 -4.85 -11.37 -11.31
C LYS A 253 -6.23 -11.11 -11.93
N ASP A 254 -7.27 -11.64 -11.31
CA ASP A 254 -8.67 -11.58 -11.71
C ASP A 254 -9.47 -10.45 -11.02
N ILE A 255 -8.82 -9.53 -10.28
CA ILE A 255 -9.56 -8.54 -9.48
C ILE A 255 -10.41 -7.59 -10.34
N GLU A 256 -9.93 -7.25 -11.54
CA GLU A 256 -10.69 -6.48 -12.51
C GLU A 256 -11.93 -7.26 -12.97
N GLU A 257 -11.76 -8.52 -13.37
CA GLU A 257 -12.87 -9.41 -13.77
C GLU A 257 -13.91 -9.58 -12.66
N ARG A 258 -13.48 -9.58 -11.39
CA ARG A 258 -14.37 -9.71 -10.23
C ARG A 258 -15.01 -8.41 -9.77
N PHE A 259 -14.46 -7.25 -10.11
CA PHE A 259 -14.97 -5.95 -9.61
C PHE A 259 -15.60 -5.09 -10.70
N ILE A 260 -15.03 -5.04 -11.90
CA ILE A 260 -15.53 -4.23 -13.03
C ILE A 260 -17.00 -4.51 -13.39
N PRO A 261 -17.49 -5.77 -13.39
CA PRO A 261 -18.90 -6.03 -13.68
C PRO A 261 -19.87 -5.26 -12.79
N HIS A 262 -19.46 -4.95 -11.55
CA HIS A 262 -20.28 -4.25 -10.57
C HIS A 262 -20.31 -2.72 -10.71
N ILE A 263 -19.35 -2.11 -11.42
CA ILE A 263 -19.14 -0.66 -11.43
C ILE A 263 -19.31 -0.04 -12.82
N ILE A 264 -19.86 1.17 -12.88
CA ILE A 264 -19.99 1.92 -14.14
C ILE A 264 -18.72 2.75 -14.37
N GLN A 265 -17.86 2.26 -15.27
CA GLN A 265 -16.71 3.01 -15.77
C GLN A 265 -17.10 3.91 -16.94
N VAL A 266 -16.34 5.00 -17.11
CA VAL A 266 -16.41 5.88 -18.29
C VAL A 266 -14.98 6.12 -18.74
N ASP A 267 -14.67 5.72 -19.97
CA ASP A 267 -13.29 5.80 -20.47
C ASP A 267 -12.76 7.25 -20.40
N GLY A 268 -11.50 7.37 -19.97
CA GLY A 268 -10.84 8.65 -19.72
C GLY A 268 -11.40 9.49 -18.55
N GLN A 269 -12.52 9.11 -17.93
CA GLN A 269 -13.15 9.90 -16.86
C GLN A 269 -13.22 9.17 -15.51
N ARG A 270 -13.51 7.87 -15.51
CA ARG A 270 -13.70 7.09 -14.29
C ARG A 270 -13.34 5.63 -14.52
N GLN A 271 -12.20 5.19 -13.99
CA GLN A 271 -11.66 3.84 -14.23
C GLN A 271 -11.18 3.16 -12.95
N PHE A 272 -11.38 1.85 -12.87
CA PHE A 272 -10.70 0.98 -11.91
C PHE A 272 -9.57 0.28 -12.65
N LYS A 273 -8.36 0.30 -12.07
CA LYS A 273 -7.20 -0.37 -12.66
C LYS A 273 -6.47 -1.20 -11.61
N ARG A 274 -6.09 -2.42 -11.99
CA ARG A 274 -5.09 -3.22 -11.29
C ARG A 274 -3.70 -2.80 -11.74
N ILE A 275 -2.84 -2.52 -10.78
CA ILE A 275 -1.41 -2.27 -11.00
C ILE A 275 -0.63 -3.24 -10.11
N THR A 276 0.62 -3.50 -10.45
CA THR A 276 1.47 -4.39 -9.65
C THR A 276 2.65 -3.63 -9.04
N TRP A 277 3.10 -4.08 -7.87
CA TRP A 277 4.35 -3.61 -7.29
C TRP A 277 5.53 -3.83 -8.24
N GLU A 278 5.54 -4.95 -8.97
CA GLU A 278 6.53 -5.25 -10.00
C GLU A 278 6.43 -4.31 -11.20
N GLY A 279 5.21 -3.89 -11.59
CA GLY A 279 5.02 -2.86 -12.61
C GLY A 279 5.57 -1.50 -12.19
N ILE A 280 5.42 -1.13 -10.90
CA ILE A 280 6.05 0.07 -10.34
C ILE A 280 7.58 -0.08 -10.33
N TYR A 281 8.09 -1.24 -9.95
CA TYR A 281 9.53 -1.53 -10.00
C TYR A 281 10.08 -1.40 -11.43
N ASN A 282 9.41 -1.96 -12.44
CA ASN A 282 9.83 -1.86 -13.83
C ASN A 282 9.90 -0.40 -14.29
N TYR A 283 8.87 0.40 -13.97
CA TYR A 283 8.89 1.84 -14.22
C TYR A 283 10.10 2.51 -13.55
N ILE A 284 10.41 2.19 -12.28
CA ILE A 284 11.55 2.78 -11.58
C ILE A 284 12.86 2.42 -12.29
N VAL A 285 13.01 1.19 -12.76
CA VAL A 285 14.22 0.74 -13.46
C VAL A 285 14.36 1.41 -14.83
N GLU A 286 13.28 1.44 -15.60
CA GLU A 286 13.28 1.84 -17.02
C GLU A 286 13.17 3.36 -17.21
N ASP A 287 12.29 4.01 -16.46
CA ASP A 287 11.88 5.40 -16.72
C ASP A 287 12.42 6.41 -15.68
N ALA A 288 12.67 5.98 -14.44
CA ALA A 288 13.13 6.92 -13.41
C ALA A 288 14.62 7.31 -13.62
N PRO A 289 15.00 8.57 -13.37
CA PRO A 289 16.37 9.04 -13.52
C PRO A 289 17.37 8.27 -12.67
N ASP A 290 18.54 8.00 -13.24
CA ASP A 290 19.64 7.37 -12.53
C ASP A 290 20.11 8.25 -11.37
N SER A 291 20.09 7.64 -10.18
CA SER A 291 20.42 8.31 -8.92
C SER A 291 20.78 7.27 -7.86
N ARG A 292 21.43 7.72 -6.80
CA ARG A 292 21.69 6.87 -5.62
C ARG A 292 20.38 6.35 -5.02
N ASP A 293 19.34 7.18 -4.99
CA ASP A 293 18.05 6.81 -4.42
C ASP A 293 17.35 5.73 -5.27
N LYS A 294 17.47 5.80 -6.61
CA LYS A 294 17.02 4.73 -7.51
C LYS A 294 17.71 3.41 -7.18
N GLN A 295 19.04 3.41 -7.00
CA GLN A 295 19.79 2.20 -6.66
C GLN A 295 19.34 1.59 -5.33
N VAL A 296 19.12 2.42 -4.31
CA VAL A 296 18.60 1.98 -3.01
C VAL A 296 17.20 1.37 -3.15
N MET A 297 16.33 1.98 -3.96
CA MET A 297 14.98 1.47 -4.19
C MET A 297 14.99 0.14 -4.96
N VAL A 298 15.81 0.02 -6.00
CA VAL A 298 15.99 -1.22 -6.75
C VAL A 298 16.51 -2.34 -5.84
N GLU A 299 17.54 -2.06 -5.04
CA GLU A 299 18.05 -3.03 -4.06
C GLU A 299 16.98 -3.42 -3.03
N TYR A 300 16.18 -2.46 -2.58
CA TYR A 300 15.07 -2.72 -1.67
C TYR A 300 14.05 -3.70 -2.26
N PHE A 301 13.61 -3.51 -3.50
CA PHE A 301 12.72 -4.47 -4.18
C PHE A 301 13.38 -5.85 -4.30
N HIS A 302 14.66 -5.94 -4.66
CA HIS A 302 15.35 -7.23 -4.73
C HIS A 302 15.46 -7.93 -3.37
N ASN A 303 15.65 -7.17 -2.29
CA ASN A 303 15.95 -7.73 -0.98
C ASN A 303 14.68 -7.95 -0.13
N LYS A 304 13.54 -7.37 -0.51
CA LYS A 304 12.31 -7.40 0.30
C LYS A 304 11.72 -8.81 0.38
N THR A 305 11.32 -9.19 1.59
CA THR A 305 10.65 -10.47 1.88
C THR A 305 9.21 -10.25 2.35
N ILE A 306 8.38 -11.29 2.30
CA ILE A 306 7.06 -11.33 2.94
C ILE A 306 7.05 -12.28 4.16
N GLY A 307 8.22 -12.56 4.71
CA GLY A 307 8.44 -13.45 5.83
C GLY A 307 8.59 -14.92 5.41
N TYR A 308 8.09 -15.84 6.24
CA TYR A 308 8.30 -17.28 6.11
C TYR A 308 6.99 -18.04 5.93
N LYS A 309 7.02 -19.04 5.06
CA LYS A 309 5.95 -20.02 4.87
C LYS A 309 6.50 -21.41 5.16
N TYR A 310 5.98 -22.07 6.20
CA TYR A 310 6.49 -23.37 6.66
C TYR A 310 8.01 -23.37 6.94
N GLY A 311 8.52 -22.27 7.49
CA GLY A 311 9.95 -22.10 7.78
C GLY A 311 10.81 -21.74 6.57
N ILE A 312 10.24 -21.60 5.38
CA ILE A 312 10.97 -21.22 4.16
C ILE A 312 10.76 -19.73 3.88
N LEU A 313 11.86 -18.99 3.72
CA LEU A 313 11.83 -17.57 3.42
C LEU A 313 11.13 -17.32 2.06
N GLN A 314 10.29 -16.29 2.00
CA GLN A 314 9.51 -15.93 0.83
C GLN A 314 9.92 -14.55 0.33
N ASN A 315 10.34 -14.47 -0.93
CA ASN A 315 10.58 -13.19 -1.59
C ASN A 315 9.27 -12.42 -1.74
N ALA A 316 9.33 -11.09 -1.64
CA ALA A 316 8.15 -10.26 -1.84
C ALA A 316 7.75 -10.19 -3.33
N PHE A 317 8.73 -10.06 -4.22
CA PHE A 317 8.50 -9.73 -5.63
C PHE A 317 9.19 -10.73 -6.57
N SER A 318 8.60 -10.91 -7.75
CA SER A 318 9.17 -11.68 -8.86
C SER A 318 9.89 -10.77 -9.85
N VAL A 319 11.01 -10.17 -9.42
CA VAL A 319 11.82 -9.24 -10.22
C VAL A 319 13.16 -9.86 -10.63
N SER A 320 13.64 -9.59 -11.85
CA SER A 320 14.95 -10.07 -12.32
C SER A 320 16.09 -9.35 -11.62
N GLN A 321 17.14 -10.05 -11.21
CA GLN A 321 18.33 -9.41 -10.64
C GLN A 321 19.22 -8.73 -11.69
N ASP A 322 18.93 -8.92 -12.97
CA ASP A 322 19.66 -8.30 -14.06
C ASP A 322 19.19 -6.86 -14.26
N VAL A 323 19.82 -5.92 -13.55
CA VAL A 323 19.72 -4.50 -13.90
C VAL A 323 20.53 -4.31 -15.19
N PRO A 324 19.93 -3.83 -16.30
CA PRO A 324 20.71 -3.50 -17.48
C PRO A 324 21.79 -2.49 -17.07
N ALA A 325 23.06 -2.85 -17.28
CA ALA A 325 24.15 -1.90 -17.10
C ALA A 325 23.81 -0.68 -17.95
N ALA A 326 23.68 0.48 -17.31
CA ALA A 326 23.47 1.75 -18.00
C ALA A 326 24.51 1.83 -19.12
N GLN A 327 24.03 1.81 -20.36
CA GLN A 327 24.88 2.07 -21.50
C GLN A 327 25.34 3.52 -21.35
N HIS A 328 26.54 3.70 -20.81
CA HIS A 328 27.27 4.94 -20.88
C HIS A 328 27.47 5.28 -22.36
N LEU A 329 26.53 6.02 -22.93
CA LEU A 329 26.75 6.80 -24.14
C LEU A 329 27.67 7.96 -23.76
N ILE A 330 28.96 7.64 -23.66
CA ILE A 330 30.02 8.63 -23.88
C ILE A 330 30.13 8.75 -25.40
N GLY A 331 29.41 9.71 -25.96
CA GLY A 331 29.56 10.16 -27.34
C GLY A 331 30.35 11.47 -27.34
N ASN A 332 31.47 11.45 -28.07
CA ASN A 332 32.50 12.48 -28.19
C ASN A 332 32.02 13.87 -28.62
#